data_AF-A0A3M7GYB4-F1
#
_entry.id   AF-A0A3M7GYB4-F1
#
_cell.length_a   1.000
_cell.length_b   1.000
_cell.length_c   1.000
_cell.angle_alpha   90.00
_cell.angle_beta   90.00
_cell.angle_gamma   90.00
#
_symmetry.space_group_name_H-M   'P 1'
#
loop_
_entity.id
_entity.type
_entity.pdbx_description
1 polymer ?
#
loop_
_entity_poly.entity_id
_entity_poly.type
_entity_poly.pdbx_seq_one_letter_code
_entity_poly.pdbx_strand_id
1 'polypeptide(L)'
;MVPLLGVPSPKSIHHTGNTPKSTTTMAPIHLLLLGLLTALSTTASPIAPRAGGPTFSPIPENCTITNPLPANTTTPTATNTTTLLPSGWKLPTNFTDTHELYSSYFSQPFYTPAEQALHCQQQCYGFGERGTCKSVLLGYNVPTPEGYYGTEGGELATACLLYDVFLEEGIFVPAPKGQYVNETASNVDCPV
;
A
#
# COMPACT_ATOMS: atom_id res chain seq x y z
N MET A 1 10.70 2.30 34.78
CA MET A 1 12.05 2.08 35.30
C MET A 1 12.31 0.58 35.34
N VAL A 2 13.07 0.09 34.36
CA VAL A 2 13.57 -1.30 34.30
C VAL A 2 15.08 -1.18 34.01
N PRO A 3 15.96 -1.81 34.80
CA PRO A 3 17.39 -1.51 34.77
C PRO A 3 18.14 -2.22 33.65
N LEU A 4 19.19 -1.54 33.17
CA LEU A 4 20.21 -1.99 32.22
C LEU A 4 21.04 -3.16 32.80
N LEU A 5 21.25 -4.20 31.99
CA LEU A 5 22.23 -5.27 32.25
C LEU A 5 23.53 -4.97 31.49
N GLY A 6 24.62 -4.92 32.25
CA GLY A 6 25.98 -4.65 31.79
C GLY A 6 26.67 -5.84 31.12
N VAL A 7 27.61 -5.50 30.24
CA VAL A 7 28.48 -6.42 29.49
C VAL A 7 29.78 -6.64 30.27
N PRO A 8 30.33 -7.87 30.37
CA PRO A 8 31.66 -8.09 30.90
C PRO A 8 32.79 -8.08 29.85
N SER A 9 33.94 -7.64 30.36
CA SER A 9 35.26 -7.35 29.77
C SER A 9 36.02 -8.57 29.18
N PRO A 10 36.94 -8.38 28.20
CA PRO A 10 37.67 -9.48 27.57
C PRO A 10 38.91 -9.91 28.37
N LYS A 11 39.15 -11.23 28.45
CA LYS A 11 40.38 -11.82 28.99
C LYS A 11 41.40 -12.05 27.87
N SER A 12 42.57 -11.46 28.08
CA SER A 12 43.83 -11.68 27.37
C SER A 12 44.46 -13.02 27.77
N ILE A 13 44.95 -13.79 26.81
CA ILE A 13 45.90 -14.89 27.04
C ILE A 13 47.04 -14.80 26.01
N HIS A 14 48.23 -14.70 26.56
CA HIS A 14 49.54 -14.71 25.93
C HIS A 14 50.00 -16.16 25.73
N HIS A 15 50.57 -16.51 24.57
CA HIS A 15 51.44 -17.68 24.49
C HIS A 15 52.62 -17.49 23.52
N THR A 16 53.76 -17.95 24.01
CA THR A 16 55.14 -17.74 23.56
C THR A 16 55.66 -18.91 22.74
N GLY A 17 56.48 -18.58 21.72
CA GLY A 17 57.71 -19.28 21.37
C GLY A 17 57.63 -20.62 20.61
N ASN A 18 58.15 -20.67 19.39
CA ASN A 18 59.48 -21.22 19.10
C ASN A 18 59.76 -21.32 17.59
N THR A 19 60.99 -20.98 17.20
CA THR A 19 61.60 -21.20 15.89
C THR A 19 62.23 -22.60 15.82
N PRO A 20 62.28 -23.23 14.63
CA PRO A 20 63.59 -23.53 14.07
C PRO A 20 63.70 -23.36 12.53
N LYS A 21 64.96 -23.42 12.09
CA LYS A 21 65.58 -23.17 10.77
C LYS A 21 65.27 -24.19 9.66
N SER A 22 65.63 -23.77 8.44
CA SER A 22 65.97 -24.54 7.21
C SER A 22 64.83 -25.06 6.34
N THR A 23 64.93 -25.24 5.02
CA THR A 23 65.80 -24.80 3.90
C THR A 23 65.15 -25.44 2.65
N THR A 24 65.03 -24.69 1.54
CA THR A 24 64.93 -25.17 0.13
C THR A 24 63.60 -25.71 -0.43
N THR A 25 63.33 -25.22 -1.65
CA THR A 25 62.62 -25.80 -2.82
C THR A 25 61.19 -25.36 -3.14
N MET A 26 61.05 -24.97 -4.41
CA MET A 26 59.89 -24.45 -5.11
C MET A 26 58.71 -25.43 -5.18
N ALA A 27 57.47 -24.92 -5.10
CA ALA A 27 56.37 -25.28 -6.00
C ALA A 27 55.21 -24.27 -5.85
N PRO A 28 54.55 -23.82 -6.94
CA PRO A 28 53.49 -22.82 -6.91
C PRO A 28 52.12 -23.49 -7.05
N ILE A 29 51.40 -23.77 -5.95
CA ILE A 29 50.01 -24.26 -6.03
C ILE A 29 49.24 -23.76 -4.81
N HIS A 30 48.70 -22.54 -4.85
CA HIS A 30 47.57 -22.13 -4.01
C HIS A 30 46.91 -20.89 -4.60
N LEU A 31 46.40 -21.02 -5.83
CA LEU A 31 45.58 -20.01 -6.50
C LEU A 31 44.21 -20.62 -6.81
N LEU A 32 43.49 -21.11 -5.79
CA LEU A 32 42.20 -21.76 -6.00
C LEU A 32 41.29 -21.82 -4.76
N LEU A 33 41.29 -20.77 -3.94
CA LEU A 33 40.27 -20.63 -2.89
C LEU A 33 39.98 -19.16 -2.55
N LEU A 34 39.85 -18.32 -3.58
CA LEU A 34 39.47 -16.90 -3.45
C LEU A 34 38.33 -16.54 -4.42
N GLY A 35 37.38 -17.45 -4.61
CA GLY A 35 36.33 -17.32 -5.62
C GLY A 35 34.96 -17.81 -5.18
N LEU A 36 34.67 -17.84 -3.87
CA LEU A 36 33.36 -18.28 -3.37
C LEU A 36 32.80 -17.36 -2.26
N LEU A 37 33.00 -16.06 -2.42
CA LEU A 37 32.19 -15.03 -1.77
C LEU A 37 31.53 -14.21 -2.88
N THR A 38 30.70 -14.85 -3.69
CA THR A 38 29.67 -14.11 -4.44
C THR A 38 28.75 -13.54 -3.37
N ALA A 39 29.00 -12.26 -3.02
CA ALA A 39 28.11 -11.47 -2.21
C ALA A 39 26.70 -11.67 -2.78
N LEU A 40 25.81 -12.28 -1.99
CA LEU A 40 24.39 -12.12 -2.21
C LEU A 40 24.16 -10.62 -2.01
N SER A 41 24.24 -9.86 -3.10
CA SER A 41 23.71 -8.51 -3.16
C SER A 41 22.21 -8.66 -2.99
N THR A 42 21.75 -8.70 -1.74
CA THR A 42 20.36 -8.40 -1.42
C THR A 42 20.18 -6.94 -1.83
N THR A 43 19.73 -6.72 -3.06
CA THR A 43 19.25 -5.42 -3.51
C THR A 43 17.99 -5.16 -2.69
N ALA A 44 18.19 -4.59 -1.50
CA ALA A 44 17.10 -4.02 -0.75
C ALA A 44 16.53 -2.92 -1.64
N SER A 45 15.37 -3.18 -2.24
CA SER A 45 14.64 -2.17 -3.00
C SER A 45 14.44 -0.98 -2.06
N PRO A 46 14.82 0.24 -2.47
CA PRO A 46 14.68 1.41 -1.61
C PRO A 46 13.22 1.53 -1.19
N ILE A 47 12.98 1.47 0.12
CA ILE A 47 11.66 1.75 0.67
C ILE A 47 11.43 3.24 0.41
N ALA A 48 10.45 3.56 -0.45
CA ALA A 48 10.10 4.94 -0.75
C ALA A 48 9.86 5.73 0.55
N PRO A 49 10.30 7.00 0.63
CA PRO A 49 10.11 7.83 1.82
C PRO A 49 8.64 7.81 2.26
N ARG A 50 8.39 7.44 3.52
CA ARG A 50 7.04 7.47 4.11
C ARG A 50 6.74 8.89 4.59
N ALA A 51 6.49 9.78 3.65
CA ALA A 51 5.68 10.96 3.96
C ALA A 51 4.33 10.43 4.47
N GLY A 52 3.81 11.00 5.57
CA GLY A 52 2.46 10.65 6.03
C GLY A 52 1.45 10.75 4.89
N GLY A 53 0.35 10.01 4.98
CA GLY A 53 -0.72 10.13 4.00
C GLY A 53 -1.26 11.56 3.90
N PRO A 54 -2.00 11.90 2.84
CA PRO A 54 -2.59 13.22 2.65
C PRO A 54 -3.38 13.64 3.89
N THR A 55 -3.20 14.89 4.31
CA THR A 55 -3.93 15.44 5.46
C THR A 55 -5.42 15.55 5.13
N PHE A 56 -6.28 15.11 6.05
CA PHE A 56 -7.72 15.36 5.97
C PHE A 56 -7.99 16.86 6.05
N SER A 57 -8.33 17.49 4.93
CA SER A 57 -8.69 18.90 4.89
C SER A 57 -10.21 19.05 4.79
N PRO A 58 -10.88 19.82 5.66
CA PRO A 58 -12.32 20.03 5.59
C PRO A 58 -12.73 20.58 4.22
N ILE A 59 -13.73 19.96 3.60
CA ILE A 59 -14.27 20.38 2.32
C ILE A 59 -15.16 21.62 2.55
N PRO A 60 -14.89 22.74 1.88
CA PRO A 60 -15.74 23.93 1.95
C PRO A 60 -17.18 23.66 1.46
N GLU A 61 -18.14 24.40 2.02
CA GLU A 61 -19.56 24.28 1.65
C GLU A 61 -19.87 24.70 0.21
N ASN A 62 -18.98 25.47 -0.43
CA ASN A 62 -19.14 25.88 -1.83
C ASN A 62 -18.67 24.82 -2.84
N CYS A 63 -18.13 23.69 -2.38
CA CYS A 63 -17.79 22.57 -3.24
C CYS A 63 -19.05 21.75 -3.57
N THR A 64 -19.09 21.23 -4.78
CA THR A 64 -20.11 20.30 -5.26
C THR A 64 -19.60 18.88 -5.13
N ILE A 65 -20.31 18.06 -4.33
CA ILE A 65 -20.04 16.63 -4.19
C ILE A 65 -21.11 15.86 -4.96
N THR A 66 -20.70 15.08 -5.95
CA THR A 66 -21.62 14.21 -6.72
C THR A 66 -21.24 12.75 -6.58
N ASN A 67 -22.24 11.86 -6.55
CA ASN A 67 -22.04 10.42 -6.53
C ASN A 67 -22.12 9.88 -7.98
N PRO A 68 -21.01 9.42 -8.56
CA PRO A 68 -20.98 8.88 -9.91
C PRO A 68 -21.23 7.36 -9.95
N LEU A 69 -21.49 6.69 -8.83
CA LEU A 69 -21.79 5.26 -8.84
C LEU A 69 -23.06 4.99 -9.66
N PRO A 70 -23.09 3.88 -10.42
CA PRO A 70 -24.30 3.48 -11.11
C PRO A 70 -25.49 3.38 -10.18
N ALA A 71 -26.62 3.94 -10.60
CA ALA A 71 -27.87 3.74 -9.87
C ALA A 71 -28.14 2.24 -9.81
N ASN A 72 -28.34 1.67 -8.62
CA ASN A 72 -28.61 0.25 -8.41
C ASN A 72 -29.79 -0.21 -9.29
N THR A 73 -29.51 -0.68 -10.51
CA THR A 73 -30.51 -1.18 -11.46
C THR A 73 -30.88 -2.63 -11.20
N THR A 74 -30.34 -3.23 -10.13
CA THR A 74 -30.75 -4.55 -9.64
C THR A 74 -31.33 -4.41 -8.23
N THR A 75 -32.63 -4.13 -8.17
CA THR A 75 -33.46 -4.65 -7.09
C THR A 75 -33.14 -6.14 -6.95
N PRO A 76 -32.77 -6.65 -5.76
CA PRO A 76 -32.61 -8.08 -5.60
C PRO A 76 -34.00 -8.69 -5.77
N THR A 77 -34.25 -9.31 -6.93
CA THR A 77 -35.39 -10.19 -7.11
C THR A 77 -35.19 -11.31 -6.09
N ALA A 78 -35.94 -11.22 -4.99
CA ALA A 78 -35.90 -12.15 -3.87
C ALA A 78 -36.11 -13.59 -4.36
N THR A 79 -35.01 -14.26 -4.66
CA THR A 79 -34.96 -15.70 -4.83
C THR A 79 -34.04 -16.21 -3.74
N ASN A 80 -34.67 -16.78 -2.71
CA ASN A 80 -34.08 -17.39 -1.53
C ASN A 80 -32.87 -18.29 -1.87
N THR A 81 -31.68 -17.70 -1.96
CA THR A 81 -30.42 -18.42 -2.16
C THR A 81 -29.32 -17.74 -1.34
N THR A 82 -29.09 -18.32 -0.15
CA THR A 82 -27.79 -18.45 0.53
C THR A 82 -26.83 -17.25 0.46
N THR A 83 -26.95 -16.26 1.36
CA THR A 83 -25.86 -15.42 1.91
C THR A 83 -24.63 -15.16 1.02
N LEU A 84 -24.82 -14.74 -0.23
CA LEU A 84 -23.73 -14.34 -1.11
C LEU A 84 -23.48 -12.85 -0.88
N LEU A 85 -22.27 -12.48 -0.43
CA LEU A 85 -21.89 -11.06 -0.30
C LEU A 85 -22.14 -10.35 -1.63
N PRO A 86 -22.85 -9.20 -1.64
CA PRO A 86 -23.07 -8.43 -2.87
C PRO A 86 -21.71 -7.98 -3.42
N SER A 87 -21.51 -8.04 -4.74
CA SER A 87 -20.39 -7.38 -5.42
C SER A 87 -20.72 -5.90 -5.57
N GLY A 88 -19.77 -5.02 -5.31
CA GLY A 88 -19.92 -3.60 -5.63
C GLY A 88 -19.37 -3.25 -7.02
N TRP A 89 -19.17 -1.96 -7.23
CA TRP A 89 -18.59 -1.38 -8.42
C TRP A 89 -17.11 -1.04 -8.24
N LYS A 90 -16.31 -1.27 -9.28
CA LYS A 90 -14.90 -0.88 -9.32
C LYS A 90 -14.57 -0.17 -10.62
N LEU A 91 -13.40 0.46 -10.66
CA LEU A 91 -12.85 0.99 -11.89
C LEU A 91 -12.06 -0.10 -12.65
N PRO A 92 -11.97 -0.02 -13.99
CA PRO A 92 -11.08 -0.86 -14.78
C PRO A 92 -9.62 -0.63 -14.40
N THR A 93 -8.81 -1.69 -14.41
CA THR A 93 -7.39 -1.62 -14.00
C THR A 93 -6.61 -0.59 -14.84
N ASN A 94 -6.83 -0.55 -16.15
CA ASN A 94 -6.19 0.42 -17.04
C ASN A 94 -6.56 1.88 -16.72
N PHE A 95 -7.76 2.12 -16.19
CA PHE A 95 -8.17 3.45 -15.75
C PHE A 95 -7.43 3.80 -14.45
N THR A 96 -7.44 2.89 -13.47
CA THR A 96 -6.74 3.06 -12.20
C THR A 96 -5.24 3.29 -12.41
N ASP A 97 -4.57 2.51 -13.24
CA ASP A 97 -3.13 2.64 -13.53
C ASP A 97 -2.76 4.01 -14.14
N THR A 98 -3.71 4.66 -14.83
CA THR A 98 -3.48 5.94 -15.52
C THR A 98 -3.80 7.14 -14.63
N HIS A 99 -4.83 7.03 -13.79
CA HIS A 99 -5.45 8.16 -13.11
C HIS A 99 -5.34 8.13 -11.58
N GLU A 100 -4.94 7.01 -10.98
CA GLU A 100 -4.76 6.93 -9.54
C GLU A 100 -3.59 7.81 -9.10
N LEU A 101 -3.89 8.80 -8.27
CA LEU A 101 -2.89 9.68 -7.66
C LEU A 101 -2.32 9.07 -6.37
N TYR A 102 -3.18 8.38 -5.64
CA TYR A 102 -2.87 7.86 -4.32
C TYR A 102 -3.88 6.79 -3.92
N SER A 103 -3.39 5.79 -3.21
CA SER A 103 -4.22 4.77 -2.58
C SER A 103 -3.77 4.54 -1.14
N SER A 104 -4.75 4.35 -0.27
CA SER A 104 -4.53 3.95 1.12
C SER A 104 -5.41 2.77 1.48
N TYR A 105 -4.80 1.78 2.12
CA TYR A 105 -5.45 0.53 2.51
C TYR A 105 -5.38 0.35 4.02
N PHE A 106 -6.52 0.01 4.62
CA PHE A 106 -6.72 -0.16 6.05
C PHE A 106 -7.24 -1.58 6.32
N SER A 107 -6.58 -2.29 7.24
CA SER A 107 -6.94 -3.67 7.58
C SER A 107 -8.29 -3.80 8.30
N GLN A 108 -8.75 -2.73 8.96
CA GLN A 108 -10.03 -2.67 9.67
C GLN A 108 -10.62 -1.25 9.56
N PRO A 109 -11.93 -1.10 9.44
CA PRO A 109 -12.55 0.22 9.49
C PRO A 109 -12.46 0.78 10.92
N PHE A 110 -11.70 1.86 11.10
CA PHE A 110 -11.63 2.59 12.37
C PHE A 110 -12.81 3.56 12.57
N TYR A 111 -13.51 3.87 11.48
CA TYR A 111 -14.60 4.82 11.41
C TYR A 111 -15.88 4.13 10.96
N THR A 112 -17.03 4.76 11.21
CA THR A 112 -18.27 4.34 10.54
C THR A 112 -18.15 4.55 9.02
N PRO A 113 -18.94 3.85 8.18
CA PRO A 113 -18.83 4.00 6.73
C PRO A 113 -19.00 5.43 6.21
N ALA A 114 -19.94 6.19 6.80
CA ALA A 114 -20.15 7.59 6.42
C ALA A 114 -18.96 8.49 6.79
N GLU A 115 -18.39 8.30 7.99
CA GLU A 115 -17.19 9.03 8.42
C GLU A 115 -15.97 8.65 7.57
N GLN A 116 -15.82 7.36 7.22
CA GLN A 116 -14.74 6.89 6.36
C GLN A 116 -14.85 7.52 4.96
N ALA A 117 -16.06 7.58 4.39
CA ALA A 117 -16.30 8.22 3.10
C ALA A 117 -15.94 9.72 3.15
N LEU A 118 -16.38 10.42 4.20
CA LEU A 118 -16.03 11.83 4.42
C LEU A 118 -14.52 12.03 4.53
N HIS A 119 -13.83 11.21 5.32
CA HIS A 119 -12.38 11.25 5.43
C HIS A 119 -11.69 10.99 4.08
N CYS A 120 -12.20 10.06 3.28
CA CYS A 120 -11.72 9.81 1.92
C CYS A 120 -11.79 11.08 1.06
N GLN A 121 -12.96 11.74 1.06
CA GLN A 121 -13.19 12.98 0.31
C GLN A 121 -12.28 14.11 0.82
N GLN A 122 -12.08 14.22 2.13
CA GLN A 122 -11.21 15.22 2.75
C GLN A 122 -9.72 14.98 2.45
N GLN A 123 -9.27 13.73 2.29
CA GLN A 123 -7.92 13.45 1.79
C GLN A 123 -7.76 13.92 0.36
N CYS A 124 -8.75 13.67 -0.51
CA CYS A 124 -8.72 14.13 -1.89
C CYS A 124 -8.65 15.65 -1.96
N TYR A 125 -9.51 16.36 -1.23
CA TYR A 125 -9.47 17.82 -1.19
C TYR A 125 -8.14 18.37 -0.66
N GLY A 126 -7.50 17.68 0.28
CA GLY A 126 -6.17 18.02 0.80
C GLY A 126 -4.98 17.48 0.01
N PHE A 127 -5.20 16.79 -1.12
CA PHE A 127 -4.15 16.13 -1.88
C PHE A 127 -3.44 17.10 -2.83
N GLY A 128 -2.14 17.28 -2.65
CA GLY A 128 -1.32 18.11 -3.54
C GLY A 128 -1.78 19.57 -3.58
N GLU A 129 -1.80 20.16 -4.77
CA GLU A 129 -2.39 21.48 -5.00
C GLU A 129 -3.92 21.37 -5.10
N ARG A 130 -4.65 22.44 -4.74
CA ARG A 130 -6.12 22.43 -4.82
C ARG A 130 -6.61 22.08 -6.23
N GLY A 131 -7.52 21.11 -6.31
CA GLY A 131 -8.07 20.62 -7.58
C GLY A 131 -7.22 19.54 -8.28
N THR A 132 -6.09 19.11 -7.68
CA THR A 132 -5.29 17.99 -8.20
C THR A 132 -6.10 16.69 -8.16
N CYS A 133 -6.60 16.33 -6.98
CA CYS A 133 -7.54 15.22 -6.85
C CYS A 133 -8.96 15.71 -7.12
N LYS A 134 -9.66 15.00 -8.00
CA LYS A 134 -11.01 15.35 -8.46
C LYS A 134 -12.05 14.33 -8.04
N SER A 135 -11.64 13.12 -7.67
CA SER A 135 -12.58 12.10 -7.25
C SER A 135 -11.96 11.05 -6.34
N VAL A 136 -12.84 10.34 -5.65
CA VAL A 136 -12.49 9.22 -4.78
C VAL A 136 -13.39 8.03 -5.01
N LEU A 137 -12.81 6.84 -4.81
CA LEU A 137 -13.53 5.59 -4.60
C LEU A 137 -13.10 5.00 -3.26
N LEU A 138 -14.04 4.97 -2.31
CA LEU A 138 -13.93 4.17 -1.10
C LEU A 138 -14.56 2.81 -1.39
N GLY A 139 -13.85 1.73 -1.09
CA GLY A 139 -14.38 0.37 -1.17
C GLY A 139 -13.99 -0.47 0.04
N TYR A 140 -14.81 -1.46 0.38
CA TYR A 140 -14.47 -2.52 1.33
C TYR A 140 -14.14 -3.81 0.60
N ASN A 141 -13.28 -4.62 1.18
CA ASN A 141 -12.74 -5.83 0.53
C ASN A 141 -12.09 -5.50 -0.83
N VAL A 142 -11.32 -4.43 -0.89
CA VAL A 142 -10.51 -4.08 -2.05
C VAL A 142 -9.18 -4.83 -1.92
N PRO A 143 -8.75 -5.58 -2.94
CA PRO A 143 -7.45 -6.25 -2.90
C PRO A 143 -6.33 -5.19 -2.89
N THR A 144 -5.36 -5.35 -1.99
CA THR A 144 -4.13 -4.54 -2.01
C THR A 144 -3.32 -4.83 -3.28
N PRO A 145 -2.61 -3.84 -3.85
CA PRO A 145 -1.76 -4.07 -5.00
C PRO A 145 -0.50 -4.84 -4.58
N GLU A 146 0.10 -5.54 -5.54
CA GLU A 146 1.40 -6.17 -5.35
C GLU A 146 2.44 -5.12 -4.92
N GLY A 147 3.30 -5.49 -3.97
CA GLY A 147 4.32 -4.59 -3.45
C GLY A 147 3.82 -3.55 -2.45
N TYR A 148 2.50 -3.51 -2.14
CA TYR A 148 1.96 -2.62 -1.12
C TYR A 148 2.61 -2.91 0.25
N TYR A 149 3.51 -2.04 0.69
CA TYR A 149 4.40 -2.30 1.84
C TYR A 149 5.21 -3.60 1.75
N GLY A 150 5.54 -4.04 0.54
CA GLY A 150 6.34 -5.24 0.29
C GLY A 150 5.57 -6.55 0.40
N THR A 151 4.23 -6.52 0.42
CA THR A 151 3.38 -7.72 0.38
C THR A 151 3.26 -8.27 -1.04
N GLU A 152 2.84 -9.54 -1.16
CA GLU A 152 2.47 -10.13 -2.46
C GLU A 152 1.21 -9.45 -3.05
N GLY A 153 0.36 -8.84 -2.20
CA GLY A 153 -0.87 -8.18 -2.65
C GLY A 153 -2.01 -9.18 -2.80
N GLY A 154 -3.22 -8.66 -3.00
CA GLY A 154 -4.45 -9.45 -3.03
C GLY A 154 -5.20 -9.47 -1.70
N GLU A 155 -4.61 -8.92 -0.65
CA GLU A 155 -5.16 -8.93 0.70
C GLU A 155 -6.34 -7.98 0.74
N LEU A 156 -7.50 -8.46 1.20
CA LEU A 156 -8.71 -7.66 1.20
C LEU A 156 -8.66 -6.64 2.34
N ALA A 157 -8.83 -5.36 1.98
CA ALA A 157 -8.79 -4.24 2.91
C ALA A 157 -9.91 -3.23 2.62
N THR A 158 -10.13 -2.28 3.53
CA THR A 158 -10.83 -1.04 3.18
C THR A 158 -9.86 -0.14 2.45
N ALA A 159 -10.23 0.40 1.30
CA ALA A 159 -9.35 1.24 0.49
C ALA A 159 -9.98 2.59 0.17
N CYS A 160 -9.18 3.65 0.28
CA CYS A 160 -9.45 4.98 -0.25
C CYS A 160 -8.55 5.22 -1.45
N LEU A 161 -9.14 5.26 -2.63
CA LEU A 161 -8.46 5.47 -3.92
C LEU A 161 -8.80 6.87 -4.43
N LEU A 162 -7.79 7.66 -4.76
CA LEU A 162 -7.89 9.06 -5.18
C LEU A 162 -7.48 9.19 -6.65
N TYR A 163 -8.24 9.94 -7.44
CA TYR A 163 -8.00 10.09 -8.88
C TYR A 163 -7.94 11.56 -9.33
N ASP A 164 -7.21 11.82 -10.41
CA ASP A 164 -7.00 13.15 -11.02
C ASP A 164 -8.09 13.57 -12.03
N VAL A 165 -9.11 12.73 -12.18
CA VAL A 165 -10.25 12.91 -13.08
C VAL A 165 -11.57 12.75 -12.33
N PHE A 166 -12.62 13.38 -12.84
CA PHE A 166 -13.97 13.10 -12.40
C PHE A 166 -14.39 11.71 -12.92
N LEU A 167 -15.04 10.93 -12.05
CA LEU A 167 -15.60 9.64 -12.44
C LEU A 167 -16.99 9.85 -13.03
N GLU A 168 -17.34 8.98 -13.97
CA GLU A 168 -18.66 8.95 -14.60
C GLU A 168 -19.30 7.58 -14.38
N GLU A 169 -20.62 7.50 -14.41
CA GLU A 169 -21.33 6.22 -14.21
C GLU A 169 -20.87 5.13 -15.19
N GLY A 170 -20.63 5.51 -16.46
CA GLY A 170 -20.29 4.56 -17.53
C GLY A 170 -18.90 3.93 -17.45
N ILE A 171 -18.01 4.42 -16.58
CA ILE A 171 -16.66 3.85 -16.42
C ILE A 171 -16.60 2.74 -15.36
N PHE A 172 -17.63 2.61 -14.52
CA PHE A 172 -17.67 1.57 -13.51
C PHE A 172 -17.97 0.20 -14.12
N VAL A 173 -17.30 -0.82 -13.60
CA VAL A 173 -17.54 -2.22 -13.94
C VAL A 173 -17.88 -3.02 -12.69
N PRO A 174 -18.69 -4.09 -12.78
CA PRO A 174 -18.96 -4.94 -11.63
C PRO A 174 -17.67 -5.52 -11.08
N ALA A 175 -17.49 -5.45 -9.75
CA ALA A 175 -16.36 -6.07 -9.09
C ALA A 175 -16.54 -7.59 -8.97
N PRO A 176 -15.45 -8.36 -8.82
CA PRO A 176 -15.55 -9.75 -8.42
C PRO A 176 -16.39 -9.91 -7.14
N LYS A 177 -17.07 -11.04 -7.02
CA LYS A 177 -17.95 -11.34 -5.89
C LYS A 177 -17.23 -11.15 -4.55
N GLY A 178 -17.85 -10.36 -3.67
CA GLY A 178 -17.33 -10.07 -2.33
C GLY A 178 -16.23 -9.01 -2.29
N GLN A 179 -15.88 -8.37 -3.41
CA GLN A 179 -14.96 -7.24 -3.48
C GLN A 179 -15.70 -5.93 -3.70
N TYR A 180 -15.04 -4.83 -3.31
CA TYR A 180 -15.57 -3.47 -3.40
C TYR A 180 -16.98 -3.34 -2.79
N VAL A 181 -17.27 -4.08 -1.72
CA VAL A 181 -18.62 -4.07 -1.13
C VAL A 181 -18.87 -2.75 -0.41
N ASN A 182 -20.12 -2.28 -0.35
CA ASN A 182 -20.50 -1.02 0.31
C ASN A 182 -19.64 0.18 -0.12
N GLU A 183 -19.26 0.19 -1.38
CA GLU A 183 -18.47 1.22 -2.00
C GLU A 183 -19.21 2.56 -2.02
N THR A 184 -18.44 3.64 -1.95
CA THR A 184 -18.92 4.98 -2.21
C THR A 184 -17.95 5.63 -3.18
N ALA A 185 -18.45 6.27 -4.23
CA ALA A 185 -17.64 7.14 -5.06
C ALA A 185 -18.10 8.58 -4.88
N SER A 186 -17.18 9.53 -5.04
CA SER A 186 -17.50 10.94 -4.97
C SER A 186 -16.58 11.75 -5.87
N ASN A 187 -17.18 12.59 -6.71
CA ASN A 187 -16.47 13.68 -7.37
C ASN A 187 -16.43 14.88 -6.44
N VAL A 188 -15.27 15.49 -6.28
CA VAL A 188 -15.01 16.66 -5.44
C VAL A 188 -14.70 17.84 -6.35
N ASP A 189 -15.73 18.61 -6.69
CA ASP A 189 -15.59 19.80 -7.55
C ASP A 189 -15.68 21.07 -6.71
N CYS A 190 -14.58 21.80 -6.60
CA CYS A 190 -14.49 23.01 -5.78
C CYS A 190 -14.16 24.21 -6.67
N PRO A 191 -14.85 25.36 -6.52
CA PRO A 191 -14.46 26.60 -7.18
C PRO A 191 -13.01 26.98 -6.81
N VAL A 192 -12.21 27.31 -7.83
CA VAL A 192 -10.83 27.80 -7.68
C VAL A 192 -10.76 29.31 -7.59
#